data_AF-A0A377V7M0-F1
#
_entry.id   AF-A0A377V7M0-F1
#
_cell.length_a   1.000
_cell.length_b   1.000
_cell.length_c   1.000
_cell.angle_alpha   90.00
_cell.angle_beta   90.00
_cell.angle_gamma   90.00
#
_symmetry.space_group_name_H-M   'P 1'
#
loop_
_entity.id
_entity.type
_entity.pdbx_description
1 polymer ?
#
loop_
_entity_poly.entity_id
_entity_poly.type
_entity_poly.pdbx_seq_one_letter_code
_entity_poly.pdbx_strand_id
1 'polypeptide(L)'
;MSKIWSKEETLWSFALYGTAVGAGTLFLPIQLGSAGAIVLFITALVAWPLTYWPHKALSQFILSANIAPGTGITGAVNHYYGKKIGNLITGLYFLAFFVVVLIYAVAITNSLAEQVAHRTPMTPGLRALLSLGVVLVLNLIFLMGRQVTIKVMGFLVFPLIACFLFLSLYLIRDWHPEHLTSQMQFSPQTLHQVWISIPVMVFAFSHTPIISTFAIDQQEKHGDLAMGKCKKIMKVAYTIICASVLFFVFSCLLAIPATYIETARDQGG
;
A
#
# COMPACT_ATOMS: atom_id res chain seq x y z
N MET A 1 29.27 7.46 18.98
CA MET A 1 27.86 7.84 19.18
C MET A 1 26.98 6.90 18.37
N SER A 2 26.22 6.03 19.03
CA SER A 2 25.20 5.21 18.36
C SER A 2 24.17 6.16 17.74
N LYS A 3 24.04 6.15 16.40
CA LYS A 3 22.99 6.92 15.74
C LYS A 3 21.64 6.39 16.20
N ILE A 4 20.80 7.28 16.75
CA ILE A 4 19.42 6.97 17.16
C ILE A 4 18.61 6.42 15.97
N TRP A 5 19.01 6.73 14.73
CA TRP A 5 18.39 6.24 13.50
C TRP A 5 19.41 5.90 12.40
N SER A 6 19.29 4.74 11.77
CA SER A 6 20.22 4.28 10.72
C SER A 6 19.71 4.56 9.29
N LYS A 7 20.63 4.55 8.31
CA LYS A 7 20.27 4.65 6.89
C LYS A 7 19.42 3.46 6.44
N GLU A 8 19.65 2.30 7.03
CA GLU A 8 18.89 1.09 6.74
C GLU A 8 17.46 1.15 7.30
N GLU A 9 17.30 1.67 8.53
CA GLU A 9 15.98 1.91 9.12
C GLU A 9 15.17 2.87 8.23
N THR A 10 15.84 3.89 7.67
CA THR A 10 15.26 4.81 6.68
C THR A 10 14.84 4.09 5.40
N LEU A 11 15.73 3.26 4.84
CA LEU A 11 15.47 2.53 3.60
C LEU A 11 14.28 1.56 3.76
N TRP A 12 14.20 0.87 4.90
CA TRP A 12 13.07 0.00 5.20
C TRP A 12 11.77 0.77 5.43
N SER A 13 11.81 1.91 6.12
CA SER A 13 10.61 2.77 6.24
C SER A 13 10.09 3.20 4.87
N PHE A 14 10.99 3.54 3.93
CA PHE A 14 10.58 3.88 2.57
C PHE A 14 10.14 2.66 1.77
N ALA A 15 10.80 1.51 1.88
CA ALA A 15 10.34 0.30 1.22
C ALA A 15 8.92 -0.09 1.65
N LEU A 16 8.62 0.00 2.96
CA LEU A 16 7.26 -0.18 3.49
C LEU A 16 6.29 0.85 2.93
N TYR A 17 6.70 2.11 2.80
CA TYR A 17 5.89 3.16 2.16
C TYR A 17 5.56 2.81 0.71
N GLY A 18 6.54 2.41 -0.09
CA GLY A 18 6.34 2.13 -1.52
C GLY A 18 5.44 0.95 -1.79
N THR A 19 5.40 -0.01 -0.88
CA THR A 19 4.48 -1.14 -0.96
C THR A 19 3.09 -0.84 -0.40
N ALA A 20 2.99 0.11 0.52
CA ALA A 20 1.71 0.55 1.07
C ALA A 20 0.99 1.49 0.10
N VAL A 21 1.71 2.46 -0.46
CA VAL A 21 1.15 3.46 -1.38
C VAL A 21 1.17 2.93 -2.81
N GLY A 22 0.15 2.14 -3.11
CA GLY A 22 -0.10 1.56 -4.44
C GLY A 22 -1.40 2.07 -5.07
N ALA A 23 -1.94 1.27 -5.99
CA ALA A 23 -3.20 1.59 -6.68
C ALA A 23 -4.34 1.78 -5.66
N GLY A 24 -4.44 0.93 -4.63
CA GLY A 24 -5.47 1.04 -3.59
C GLY A 24 -5.47 2.39 -2.87
N THR A 25 -4.30 2.98 -2.63
CA THR A 25 -4.18 4.31 -1.99
C THR A 25 -4.61 5.45 -2.91
N LEU A 26 -4.36 5.33 -4.22
CA LEU A 26 -4.78 6.31 -5.22
C LEU A 26 -6.31 6.37 -5.37
N PHE A 27 -7.01 5.27 -5.09
CA PHE A 27 -8.48 5.23 -5.11
C PHE A 27 -9.13 5.70 -3.80
N LEU A 28 -8.36 5.85 -2.71
CA LEU A 28 -8.91 6.26 -1.41
C LEU A 28 -9.64 7.62 -1.45
N PRO A 29 -9.14 8.68 -2.12
CA PRO A 29 -9.89 9.93 -2.22
C PRO A 29 -11.26 9.75 -2.86
N ILE A 30 -11.36 8.89 -3.89
CA ILE A 30 -12.62 8.63 -4.60
C ILE A 30 -13.57 7.83 -3.71
N GLN A 31 -13.06 6.75 -3.12
CA GLN A 31 -13.87 5.85 -2.30
C GLN A 31 -14.33 6.52 -0.99
N LEU A 32 -13.42 7.16 -0.25
CA LEU A 32 -13.73 7.79 1.03
C LEU A 32 -14.44 9.13 0.84
N GLY A 33 -14.10 9.87 -0.22
CA GLY A 33 -14.74 11.15 -0.52
C GLY A 33 -16.20 11.01 -0.98
N SER A 34 -16.55 9.91 -1.64
CA SER A 34 -17.96 9.58 -1.96
C SER A 34 -18.69 8.93 -0.77
N ALA A 35 -17.98 8.27 0.15
CA ALA A 35 -18.58 7.67 1.34
C ALA A 35 -18.96 8.71 2.43
N GLY A 36 -18.41 9.92 2.35
CA GLY A 36 -18.77 11.07 3.18
C GLY A 36 -17.81 11.34 4.35
N ALA A 37 -17.93 12.54 4.93
CA ALA A 37 -17.02 13.06 5.95
C ALA A 37 -16.91 12.16 7.20
N ILE A 38 -18.02 11.55 7.64
CA ILE A 38 -18.02 10.65 8.81
C ILE A 38 -17.13 9.43 8.57
N VAL A 39 -17.22 8.82 7.39
CA VAL A 39 -16.41 7.67 7.00
C VAL A 39 -14.94 8.04 6.95
N LEU A 40 -14.62 9.24 6.44
CA LEU A 40 -13.26 9.75 6.42
C LEU A 40 -12.67 9.92 7.82
N PHE A 41 -13.41 10.53 8.76
CA PHE A 41 -12.91 10.70 10.13
C PHE A 41 -12.72 9.39 10.88
N ILE A 42 -13.67 8.45 10.74
CA ILE A 42 -13.52 7.10 11.30
C ILE A 42 -12.28 6.44 10.70
N THR A 43 -12.13 6.49 9.38
CA THR A 43 -10.96 5.97 8.66
C THR A 43 -9.66 6.57 9.16
N ALA A 44 -9.61 7.90 9.34
CA ALA A 44 -8.42 8.58 9.85
C ALA A 44 -8.02 8.10 11.26
N LEU A 45 -9.02 7.84 12.12
CA LEU A 45 -8.79 7.32 13.47
C LEU A 45 -8.32 5.86 13.47
N VAL A 46 -8.89 5.02 12.61
CA VAL A 46 -8.62 3.57 12.60
C VAL A 46 -7.51 3.13 11.62
N ALA A 47 -7.10 3.96 10.66
CA ALA A 47 -6.11 3.58 9.65
C ALA A 47 -4.77 3.16 10.27
N TRP A 48 -4.25 3.96 11.20
CA TRP A 48 -3.00 3.63 11.88
C TRP A 48 -3.10 2.34 12.71
N PRO A 49 -4.10 2.13 13.59
CA PRO A 49 -4.20 0.89 14.35
C PRO A 49 -4.44 -0.35 13.47
N LEU A 50 -5.32 -0.25 12.47
CA LEU A 50 -5.62 -1.36 11.56
C LEU A 50 -4.42 -1.72 10.68
N THR A 51 -3.50 -0.79 10.44
CA THR A 51 -2.25 -1.08 9.73
C THR A 51 -1.19 -1.62 10.69
N TYR A 52 -1.00 -1.01 11.86
CA TYR A 52 0.12 -1.35 12.74
C TYR A 52 -0.02 -2.70 13.43
N TRP A 53 -1.17 -3.00 14.05
CA TRP A 53 -1.32 -4.20 14.86
C TRP A 53 -1.27 -5.51 14.06
N PRO A 54 -1.98 -5.65 12.92
CA PRO A 54 -1.92 -6.87 12.12
C PRO A 54 -0.53 -7.17 11.59
N HIS A 55 0.16 -6.16 11.04
CA HIS A 55 1.53 -6.35 10.56
C HIS A 55 2.50 -6.65 11.72
N LYS A 56 2.30 -6.05 12.89
CA LYS A 56 3.12 -6.36 14.08
C LYS A 56 2.89 -7.82 14.50
N ALA A 57 1.64 -8.26 14.53
CA ALA A 57 1.29 -9.65 14.84
C ALA A 57 1.93 -10.62 13.84
N LEU A 58 1.92 -10.26 12.55
CA LEU A 58 2.56 -11.03 11.49
C LEU A 58 4.08 -11.10 11.66
N SER A 59 4.76 -9.98 11.90
CA SER A 59 6.20 -10.00 12.18
C SER A 59 6.52 -10.84 13.41
N GLN A 60 5.70 -10.74 14.46
CA GLN A 60 5.87 -11.53 15.67
C GLN A 60 5.68 -13.03 15.39
N PHE A 61 4.66 -13.41 14.61
CA PHE A 61 4.40 -14.79 14.20
C PHE A 61 5.56 -15.40 13.41
N ILE A 62 6.15 -14.63 12.49
CA ILE A 62 7.30 -15.08 11.69
C ILE A 62 8.54 -15.25 12.58
N LEU A 63 8.83 -14.24 13.41
CA LEU A 63 10.03 -14.23 14.26
C LEU A 63 9.94 -15.26 15.40
N SER A 64 8.73 -15.59 15.88
CA SER A 64 8.54 -16.56 16.97
C SER A 64 8.69 -18.01 16.53
N ALA A 65 8.59 -18.30 15.23
CA ALA A 65 8.65 -19.66 14.71
C ALA A 65 10.01 -20.35 14.98
N ASN A 66 11.04 -19.62 15.44
CA ASN A 66 12.37 -20.13 15.81
C ASN A 66 12.95 -21.15 14.81
N ILE A 67 12.73 -20.89 13.53
CA ILE A 67 13.19 -21.69 12.39
C ILE A 67 14.36 -20.98 11.72
N ALA A 68 15.08 -21.71 10.86
CA ALA A 68 16.18 -21.17 10.08
C ALA A 68 15.77 -19.84 9.39
N PRO A 69 16.63 -18.81 9.43
CA PRO A 69 16.38 -17.54 8.75
C PRO A 69 16.07 -17.76 7.26
N GLY A 70 15.18 -16.95 6.69
CA GLY A 70 14.85 -16.98 5.26
C GLY A 70 13.59 -17.76 4.88
N THR A 71 12.94 -18.44 5.82
CA THR A 71 11.74 -19.26 5.54
C THR A 71 10.42 -18.46 5.58
N GLY A 72 10.39 -17.31 6.26
CA GLY A 72 9.29 -16.34 6.20
C GLY A 72 7.93 -16.88 6.65
N ILE A 73 6.85 -16.34 6.07
CA ILE A 73 5.47 -16.75 6.39
C ILE A 73 5.25 -18.25 6.13
N THR A 74 5.71 -18.77 4.99
CA THR A 74 5.49 -20.17 4.61
C THR A 74 6.18 -21.12 5.60
N GLY A 75 7.38 -20.78 6.06
CA GLY A 75 8.08 -21.48 7.14
C GLY A 75 7.32 -21.44 8.46
N ALA A 76 6.91 -20.24 8.89
CA ALA A 76 6.21 -20.06 10.15
C ALA A 76 4.88 -20.82 10.20
N VAL A 77 4.11 -20.78 9.11
CA VAL A 77 2.87 -21.55 9.01
C VAL A 77 3.12 -23.05 9.04
N ASN A 78 4.12 -23.54 8.30
CA ASN A 78 4.49 -24.95 8.34
C ASN A 78 4.93 -25.40 9.75
N HIS A 79 5.64 -24.54 10.49
CA HIS A 79 6.09 -24.82 11.85
C HIS A 79 4.92 -24.94 12.84
N TYR A 80 3.98 -23.98 12.82
CA TYR A 80 2.87 -23.95 13.79
C TYR A 80 1.68 -24.85 13.43
N TYR A 81 1.37 -25.00 12.14
CA TYR A 81 0.16 -25.69 11.68
C TYR A 81 0.44 -27.00 10.92
N GLY A 82 1.72 -27.33 10.72
CA GLY A 82 2.14 -28.53 10.00
C GLY A 82 2.04 -28.43 8.48
N LYS A 83 2.67 -29.38 7.80
CA LYS A 83 2.92 -29.36 6.35
C LYS A 83 1.66 -29.32 5.48
N LYS A 84 0.57 -29.99 5.90
CA LYS A 84 -0.69 -30.01 5.12
C LYS A 84 -1.34 -28.63 5.07
N ILE A 85 -1.51 -27.99 6.23
CA ILE A 85 -2.10 -26.66 6.34
C ILE A 85 -1.16 -25.62 5.74
N GLY A 86 0.14 -25.73 5.97
CA GLY A 86 1.11 -24.79 5.40
C GLY A 86 1.18 -24.84 3.86
N ASN A 87 1.04 -26.02 3.24
CA ASN A 87 0.92 -26.11 1.78
C ASN A 87 -0.37 -25.45 1.26
N LEU A 88 -1.50 -25.65 1.94
CA LEU A 88 -2.78 -25.01 1.57
C LEU A 88 -2.66 -23.49 1.66
N ILE A 89 -2.17 -22.96 2.77
CA ILE A 89 -2.00 -21.51 2.98
C ILE A 89 -0.99 -20.94 1.98
N THR A 90 0.10 -21.65 1.69
CA THR A 90 1.08 -21.23 0.68
C THR A 90 0.44 -21.16 -0.71
N GLY A 91 -0.42 -22.12 -1.07
CA GLY A 91 -1.18 -22.11 -2.33
C GLY A 91 -2.15 -20.93 -2.42
N LEU A 92 -2.92 -20.67 -1.36
CA LEU A 92 -3.82 -19.51 -1.28
C LEU A 92 -3.05 -18.19 -1.36
N TYR A 93 -1.93 -18.10 -0.67
CA TYR A 93 -1.03 -16.95 -0.71
C TYR A 93 -0.51 -16.72 -2.12
N PHE A 94 -0.01 -17.76 -2.79
CA PHE A 94 0.44 -17.68 -4.18
C PHE A 94 -0.67 -17.19 -5.11
N LEU A 95 -1.87 -17.77 -5.03
CA LEU A 95 -3.00 -17.37 -5.88
C LEU A 95 -3.37 -15.90 -5.65
N ALA A 96 -3.47 -15.46 -4.39
CA ALA A 96 -3.80 -14.08 -4.07
C ALA A 96 -2.77 -13.09 -4.64
N PHE A 97 -1.47 -13.33 -4.43
CA PHE A 97 -0.43 -12.43 -4.95
C PHE A 97 -0.27 -12.51 -6.46
N PHE A 98 -0.50 -13.68 -7.06
CA PHE A 98 -0.53 -13.82 -8.51
C PHE A 98 -1.61 -12.92 -9.13
N VAL A 99 -2.82 -12.93 -8.58
CA VAL A 99 -3.91 -12.04 -9.04
C VAL A 99 -3.53 -10.57 -8.86
N VAL A 100 -2.97 -10.19 -7.70
CA VAL A 100 -2.51 -8.81 -7.45
C VAL A 100 -1.47 -8.38 -8.49
N VAL A 101 -0.47 -9.22 -8.77
CA VAL A 101 0.55 -8.92 -9.79
C VAL A 101 -0.06 -8.71 -11.16
N LEU A 102 -1.04 -9.53 -11.56
CA LEU A 102 -1.75 -9.35 -12.84
C LEU A 102 -2.50 -8.03 -12.90
N ILE A 103 -3.23 -7.65 -11.83
CA ILE A 103 -3.96 -6.37 -11.76
C ILE A 103 -2.98 -5.20 -11.95
N TYR A 104 -1.85 -5.22 -11.25
CA TYR A 104 -0.83 -4.17 -11.37
C TYR A 104 -0.17 -4.14 -12.75
N ALA A 105 0.13 -5.30 -13.34
CA ALA A 105 0.70 -5.37 -14.68
C ALA A 105 -0.25 -4.79 -15.74
N VAL A 106 -1.54 -5.11 -15.64
CA VAL A 106 -2.59 -4.55 -16.50
C VAL A 106 -2.73 -3.04 -16.29
N ALA A 107 -2.77 -2.57 -15.05
CA ALA A 107 -2.88 -1.15 -14.72
C ALA A 107 -1.70 -0.34 -15.28
N ILE A 108 -0.46 -0.78 -15.06
CA ILE A 108 0.74 -0.12 -15.59
C ILE A 108 0.74 -0.13 -17.12
N THR A 109 0.38 -1.25 -17.74
CA THR A 109 0.26 -1.35 -19.20
C THR A 109 -0.79 -0.39 -19.74
N ASN A 110 -1.94 -0.27 -19.08
CA ASN A 110 -3.00 0.67 -19.47
C ASN A 110 -2.51 2.13 -19.38
N SER A 111 -1.91 2.53 -18.27
CA SER A 111 -1.41 3.90 -18.11
C SER A 111 -0.32 4.24 -19.12
N LEU A 112 0.62 3.32 -19.39
CA LEU A 112 1.64 3.52 -20.42
C LEU A 112 1.02 3.57 -21.81
N ALA A 113 0.04 2.71 -22.10
CA ALA A 113 -0.66 2.71 -23.37
C ALA A 113 -1.38 4.06 -23.60
N GLU A 114 -2.06 4.60 -22.60
CA GLU A 114 -2.71 5.91 -22.70
C GLU A 114 -1.72 7.05 -22.99
N GLN A 115 -0.55 7.02 -22.36
CA GLN A 115 0.52 7.99 -22.61
C GLN A 115 1.12 7.88 -24.02
N VAL A 116 1.26 6.66 -24.55
CA VAL A 116 1.72 6.42 -25.92
C VAL A 116 0.62 6.80 -26.93
N ALA A 117 -0.65 6.55 -26.60
CA ALA A 117 -1.80 6.86 -27.42
C ALA A 117 -1.93 8.36 -27.73
N HIS A 118 -1.44 9.23 -26.82
CA HIS A 118 -1.36 10.67 -27.06
C HIS A 118 -0.45 11.08 -28.22
N ARG A 119 0.48 10.20 -28.64
CA ARG A 119 1.45 10.48 -29.72
C ARG A 119 1.27 9.58 -30.93
N THR A 120 0.76 8.36 -30.74
CA THR A 120 0.68 7.32 -31.76
C THR A 120 -0.60 6.51 -31.63
N PRO A 121 -1.32 6.17 -32.73
CA PRO A 121 -2.49 5.31 -32.66
C PRO A 121 -2.17 3.97 -31.98
N MET A 122 -2.94 3.64 -30.95
CA MET A 122 -2.69 2.43 -30.17
C MET A 122 -3.27 1.19 -30.88
N THR A 123 -2.41 0.40 -31.52
CA THR A 123 -2.79 -0.86 -32.16
C THR A 123 -2.71 -2.04 -31.17
N PRO A 124 -3.47 -3.14 -31.38
CA PRO A 124 -3.40 -4.33 -30.54
C PRO A 124 -1.98 -4.92 -30.43
N GLY A 125 -1.21 -4.90 -31.52
CA GLY A 125 0.18 -5.36 -31.55
C GLY A 125 1.11 -4.50 -30.70
N LEU A 126 0.97 -3.17 -30.78
CA LEU A 126 1.76 -2.24 -29.95
C LEU A 126 1.46 -2.41 -28.47
N ARG A 127 0.18 -2.58 -28.11
CA ARG A 127 -0.24 -2.84 -26.73
C ARG A 127 0.34 -4.15 -26.18
N ALA A 128 0.35 -5.21 -26.99
CA ALA A 128 0.96 -6.48 -26.61
C ALA A 128 2.47 -6.35 -26.36
N LEU A 129 3.18 -5.61 -27.23
CA LEU A 129 4.61 -5.34 -27.07
C LEU A 129 4.89 -4.49 -25.80
N LEU A 130 4.07 -3.48 -25.53
CA LEU A 130 4.15 -2.68 -24.31
C LEU A 130 3.95 -3.55 -23.05
N SER A 131 2.92 -4.40 -23.05
CA SER A 131 2.67 -5.33 -21.94
C SER A 131 3.86 -6.26 -21.69
N LEU A 132 4.39 -6.87 -22.77
CA LEU A 132 5.58 -7.72 -22.70
C LEU A 132 6.78 -6.96 -22.12
N GLY A 133 7.02 -5.74 -22.60
CA GLY A 133 8.11 -4.89 -22.11
C GLY A 133 7.96 -4.56 -20.62
N VAL A 134 6.77 -4.20 -20.16
CA VAL A 134 6.47 -3.94 -18.75
C VAL A 134 6.77 -5.17 -17.89
N VAL A 135 6.23 -6.33 -18.27
CA VAL A 135 6.44 -7.58 -17.51
C VAL A 135 7.92 -7.96 -17.47
N LEU A 136 8.63 -7.82 -18.59
CA LEU A 136 10.05 -8.15 -18.69
C LEU A 136 10.90 -7.23 -17.80
N VAL A 137 10.66 -5.92 -17.83
CA VAL A 137 11.38 -4.95 -16.98
C VAL A 137 11.13 -5.21 -15.50
N LEU A 138 9.86 -5.44 -15.11
CA LEU A 138 9.52 -5.76 -13.73
C LEU A 138 10.17 -7.06 -13.26
N ASN A 139 10.19 -8.09 -14.13
CA ASN A 139 10.84 -9.36 -13.82
C ASN A 139 12.37 -9.22 -13.69
N LEU A 140 13.01 -8.43 -14.57
CA LEU A 140 14.45 -8.15 -14.48
C LEU A 140 14.81 -7.49 -13.14
N ILE A 141 14.05 -6.48 -12.70
CA ILE A 141 14.28 -5.83 -11.39
C ILE A 141 14.20 -6.87 -10.26
N PHE A 142 13.24 -7.78 -10.33
CA PHE A 142 13.09 -8.84 -9.33
C PHE A 142 14.27 -9.83 -9.34
N LEU A 143 14.78 -10.20 -10.52
CA LEU A 143 15.93 -11.10 -10.67
C LEU A 143 17.25 -10.51 -10.15
N MET A 144 17.38 -9.18 -10.05
CA MET A 144 18.55 -8.51 -9.47
C MET A 144 18.66 -8.66 -7.94
N GLY A 145 17.66 -9.27 -7.30
CA GLY A 145 17.70 -9.67 -5.90
C GLY A 145 17.14 -8.65 -4.91
N ARG A 146 16.93 -9.11 -3.67
CA ARG A 146 16.20 -8.41 -2.59
C ARG A 146 16.71 -6.98 -2.34
N GLN A 147 18.03 -6.78 -2.29
CA GLN A 147 18.62 -5.48 -1.97
C GLN A 147 18.41 -4.43 -3.08
N VAL A 148 18.47 -4.84 -4.35
CA VAL A 148 18.20 -3.95 -5.48
C VAL A 148 16.72 -3.58 -5.50
N THR A 149 15.83 -4.56 -5.32
CA THR A 149 14.39 -4.31 -5.24
C THR A 149 14.04 -3.31 -4.14
N ILE A 150 14.57 -3.47 -2.93
CA ILE A 150 14.34 -2.55 -1.80
C ILE A 150 14.85 -1.14 -2.15
N LYS A 151 16.01 -1.02 -2.80
CA LYS A 151 16.58 0.28 -3.19
C LYS A 151 15.77 0.98 -4.28
N VAL A 152 15.32 0.23 -5.28
CA VAL A 152 14.44 0.74 -6.34
C VAL A 152 13.13 1.22 -5.74
N MET A 153 12.46 0.39 -4.93
CA MET A 153 11.21 0.77 -4.25
C MET A 153 11.41 2.00 -3.35
N GLY A 154 12.50 2.03 -2.56
CA GLY A 154 12.83 3.18 -1.73
C GLY A 154 13.09 4.46 -2.53
N PHE A 155 13.66 4.36 -3.74
CA PHE A 155 13.85 5.49 -4.64
C PHE A 155 12.53 5.98 -5.25
N LEU A 156 11.67 5.07 -5.74
CA LEU A 156 10.37 5.39 -6.33
C LEU A 156 9.41 6.08 -5.34
N VAL A 157 9.62 5.86 -4.04
CA VAL A 157 8.80 6.44 -2.97
C VAL A 157 9.00 7.95 -2.82
N PHE A 158 10.20 8.47 -3.04
CA PHE A 158 10.46 9.91 -2.90
C PHE A 158 9.60 10.77 -3.83
N PRO A 159 9.54 10.54 -5.15
CA PRO A 159 8.67 11.31 -6.03
C PRO A 159 7.19 11.10 -5.71
N LEU A 160 6.80 9.91 -5.22
CA LEU A 160 5.42 9.64 -4.84
C LEU A 160 4.99 10.47 -3.61
N ILE A 161 5.80 10.45 -2.54
CA ILE A 161 5.58 11.29 -1.35
C ILE A 161 5.57 12.76 -1.74
N ALA A 162 6.54 13.19 -2.55
CA ALA A 162 6.63 14.58 -2.99
C ALA A 162 5.39 15.01 -3.78
N CYS A 163 4.90 14.15 -4.70
CA CYS A 163 3.69 14.40 -5.47
C CYS A 163 2.47 14.53 -4.55
N PHE A 164 2.28 13.60 -3.61
CA PHE A 164 1.15 13.66 -2.68
C PHE A 164 1.19 14.89 -1.80
N LEU A 165 2.34 15.17 -1.16
CA LEU A 165 2.45 16.36 -0.32
C LEU A 165 2.30 17.64 -1.13
N PHE A 166 2.87 17.72 -2.33
CA PHE A 166 2.72 18.88 -3.20
C PHE A 166 1.26 19.09 -3.60
N LEU A 167 0.58 18.05 -4.09
CA LEU A 167 -0.84 18.13 -4.47
C LEU A 167 -1.71 18.51 -3.27
N SER A 168 -1.51 17.89 -2.11
CA SER A 168 -2.24 18.23 -0.90
C SER A 168 -2.06 19.70 -0.51
N LEU A 169 -0.83 20.20 -0.52
CA LEU A 169 -0.51 21.60 -0.20
C LEU A 169 -1.05 22.57 -1.26
N TYR A 170 -0.98 22.19 -2.54
CA TYR A 170 -1.51 22.96 -3.65
C TYR A 170 -3.02 23.16 -3.50
N LEU A 171 -3.75 22.08 -3.17
CA LEU A 171 -5.20 22.09 -3.00
C LEU A 171 -5.67 22.91 -1.78
N ILE A 172 -4.81 23.26 -0.82
CA ILE A 172 -5.20 24.08 0.35
C ILE A 172 -5.89 25.39 -0.06
N ARG A 173 -5.46 25.99 -1.17
CA ARG A 173 -6.05 27.24 -1.68
C ARG A 173 -7.50 27.08 -2.10
N ASP A 174 -7.87 25.88 -2.52
CA ASP A 174 -9.18 25.53 -3.04
C ASP A 174 -10.03 24.82 -1.97
N TRP A 175 -9.62 24.83 -0.70
CA TRP A 175 -10.40 24.20 0.37
C TRP A 175 -11.70 24.98 0.64
N HIS A 176 -12.80 24.25 0.53
CA HIS A 176 -14.16 24.70 0.83
C HIS A 176 -14.68 23.86 2.02
N PRO A 177 -14.52 24.33 3.27
CA PRO A 177 -14.94 23.59 4.48
C PRO A 177 -16.42 23.18 4.46
N GLU A 178 -17.25 23.87 3.70
CA GLU A 178 -18.65 23.54 3.45
C GLU A 178 -18.84 22.10 2.94
N HIS A 179 -17.88 21.56 2.16
CA HIS A 179 -17.92 20.18 1.66
C HIS A 179 -17.90 19.15 2.79
N LEU A 180 -17.18 19.41 3.89
CA LEU A 180 -17.20 18.54 5.08
C LEU A 180 -18.57 18.61 5.77
N THR A 181 -19.12 19.83 5.91
CA THR A 181 -20.41 20.02 6.61
C THR A 181 -21.59 19.47 5.83
N SER A 182 -21.60 19.60 4.49
CA SER A 182 -22.67 19.06 3.66
C SER A 182 -22.72 17.53 3.68
N GLN A 183 -21.57 16.89 3.93
CA GLN A 183 -21.43 15.44 4.01
C GLN A 183 -21.49 14.87 5.45
N MET A 184 -21.75 15.71 6.46
CA MET A 184 -21.86 15.29 7.87
C MET A 184 -23.27 14.84 8.29
N GLN A 185 -24.15 14.52 7.33
CA GLN A 185 -25.46 13.97 7.65
C GLN A 185 -25.37 12.49 8.01
N PHE A 186 -25.67 12.18 9.27
CA PHE A 186 -25.75 10.80 9.73
C PHE A 186 -27.07 10.17 9.24
N SER A 187 -26.96 9.19 8.34
CA SER A 187 -28.08 8.40 7.82
C SER A 187 -27.89 6.91 8.13
N PRO A 188 -28.94 6.08 8.14
CA PRO A 188 -28.80 4.62 8.26
C PRO A 188 -27.84 4.03 7.20
N GLN A 189 -27.75 4.66 6.03
CA GLN A 189 -26.83 4.30 4.95
C GLN A 189 -25.36 4.59 5.30
N THR A 190 -25.08 5.52 6.22
CA THR A 190 -23.72 5.86 6.65
C THR A 190 -23.02 4.65 7.28
N LEU A 191 -23.71 3.87 8.11
CA LEU A 191 -23.14 2.66 8.72
C LEU A 191 -22.80 1.59 7.66
N HIS A 192 -23.65 1.45 6.64
CA HIS A 192 -23.38 0.57 5.51
C HIS A 192 -22.16 1.05 4.72
N GLN A 193 -22.01 2.35 4.48
CA GLN A 193 -20.84 2.91 3.80
C GLN A 193 -19.54 2.74 4.60
N VAL A 194 -19.58 2.93 5.93
CA VAL A 194 -18.45 2.62 6.82
C VAL A 194 -18.06 1.14 6.66
N TRP A 195 -19.04 0.23 6.69
CA TRP A 195 -18.80 -1.20 6.58
C TRP A 195 -18.12 -1.59 5.26
N ILE A 196 -18.62 -1.07 4.13
CA ILE A 196 -18.05 -1.35 2.80
C ILE A 196 -16.68 -0.69 2.60
N SER A 197 -16.39 0.39 3.31
CA SER A 197 -15.10 1.08 3.22
C SER A 197 -13.97 0.37 3.97
N ILE A 198 -14.28 -0.43 4.99
CA ILE A 198 -13.27 -1.15 5.78
C ILE A 198 -12.44 -2.12 4.92
N PRO A 199 -13.02 -3.01 4.09
CA PRO A 199 -12.23 -3.88 3.21
C PRO A 199 -11.32 -3.11 2.25
N VAL A 200 -11.81 -2.01 1.67
CA VAL A 200 -11.01 -1.17 0.76
C VAL A 200 -9.85 -0.53 1.51
N MET A 201 -10.09 -0.04 2.72
CA MET A 201 -9.05 0.51 3.59
C MET A 201 -8.00 -0.55 3.97
N VAL A 202 -8.45 -1.74 4.39
CA VAL A 202 -7.56 -2.85 4.72
C VAL A 202 -6.72 -3.22 3.50
N PHE A 203 -7.32 -3.31 2.31
CA PHE A 203 -6.60 -3.59 1.07
C PHE A 203 -5.60 -2.48 0.72
N ALA A 204 -6.01 -1.21 0.81
CA ALA A 204 -5.17 -0.05 0.49
C ALA A 204 -3.97 0.12 1.43
N PHE A 205 -4.04 -0.43 2.65
CA PHE A 205 -2.94 -0.43 3.61
C PHE A 205 -2.34 -1.83 3.84
N SER A 206 -2.70 -2.84 3.03
CA SER A 206 -2.16 -4.20 3.17
C SER A 206 -0.92 -4.43 2.33
N HIS A 207 0.19 -4.71 3.00
CA HIS A 207 1.46 -5.04 2.34
C HIS A 207 2.14 -6.22 3.04
N THR A 208 1.37 -7.30 3.23
CA THR A 208 1.80 -8.56 3.87
C THR A 208 3.11 -9.15 3.32
N PRO A 209 3.39 -9.19 1.99
CA PRO A 209 4.62 -9.79 1.46
C PRO A 209 5.88 -9.08 1.93
N ILE A 210 5.88 -7.75 1.91
CA ILE A 210 7.07 -7.00 2.32
C ILE A 210 7.33 -7.19 3.81
N ILE A 211 6.29 -7.42 4.63
CA ILE A 211 6.46 -7.69 6.07
C ILE A 211 7.16 -9.02 6.30
N SER A 212 6.91 -10.04 5.47
CA SER A 212 7.66 -11.29 5.54
C SER A 212 9.14 -11.06 5.23
N THR A 213 9.42 -10.38 4.12
CA THR A 213 10.80 -10.06 3.72
C THR A 213 11.51 -9.18 4.74
N PHE A 214 10.78 -8.22 5.32
CA PHE A 214 11.25 -7.31 6.36
C PHE A 214 11.59 -8.05 7.65
N ALA A 215 10.68 -8.89 8.16
CA ALA A 215 10.93 -9.69 9.36
C ALA A 215 12.15 -10.60 9.18
N ILE A 216 12.29 -11.26 8.02
CA ILE A 216 13.45 -12.09 7.70
C ILE A 216 14.75 -11.27 7.74
N ASP A 217 14.79 -10.11 7.08
CA ASP A 217 15.99 -9.27 7.04
C ASP A 217 16.38 -8.75 8.43
N GLN A 218 15.40 -8.38 9.26
CA GLN A 218 15.66 -7.98 10.64
C GLN A 218 16.12 -9.17 11.50
N GLN A 219 15.59 -10.37 11.27
CA GLN A 219 16.04 -11.60 11.95
C GLN A 219 17.50 -11.92 11.62
N GLU A 220 17.86 -11.89 10.33
CA GLU A 220 19.22 -12.18 9.84
C GLU A 220 20.27 -11.22 10.46
N LYS A 221 19.91 -9.95 10.68
CA LYS A 221 20.85 -8.92 11.16
C LYS A 221 20.88 -8.72 12.66
N HIS A 222 19.76 -8.98 13.34
CA HIS A 222 19.58 -8.58 14.73
C HIS A 222 19.17 -9.73 15.66
N GLY A 223 18.92 -10.94 15.14
CA GLY A 223 18.56 -12.12 15.94
C GLY A 223 17.40 -11.82 16.89
N ASP A 224 17.59 -12.06 18.18
CA ASP A 224 16.57 -11.86 19.22
C ASP A 224 16.08 -10.40 19.32
N LEU A 225 16.89 -9.43 18.89
CA LEU A 225 16.53 -8.00 18.89
C LEU A 225 15.69 -7.58 17.67
N ALA A 226 15.47 -8.48 16.70
CA ALA A 226 14.77 -8.21 15.45
C ALA A 226 13.37 -7.63 15.67
N MET A 227 12.60 -8.17 16.62
CA MET A 227 11.24 -7.68 16.87
C MET A 227 11.22 -6.25 17.42
N GLY A 228 12.24 -5.86 18.19
CA GLY A 228 12.42 -4.47 18.65
C GLY A 228 12.63 -3.52 17.48
N LYS A 229 13.47 -3.92 16.51
CA LYS A 229 13.71 -3.16 15.27
C LYS A 229 12.47 -3.09 14.38
N CYS A 230 11.77 -4.21 14.21
CA CYS A 230 10.50 -4.26 13.48
C CYS A 230 9.50 -3.23 14.01
N LYS A 231 9.24 -3.24 15.33
CA LYS A 231 8.32 -2.29 15.98
C LYS A 231 8.73 -0.84 15.73
N LYS A 232 10.02 -0.53 15.87
CA LYS A 232 10.54 0.84 15.70
C LYS A 232 10.34 1.35 14.28
N ILE A 233 10.78 0.58 13.27
CA ILE A 233 10.70 0.95 11.86
C ILE A 233 9.24 1.06 11.41
N MET A 234 8.40 0.08 11.78
CA MET A 234 6.99 0.06 11.41
C MET A 234 6.21 1.23 12.00
N LYS A 235 6.45 1.60 13.27
CA LYS A 235 5.80 2.77 13.87
C LYS A 235 6.07 4.04 13.07
N VAL A 236 7.33 4.28 12.70
CA VAL A 236 7.71 5.46 11.92
C VAL A 236 7.11 5.39 10.51
N ALA A 237 7.29 4.27 9.82
CA ALA A 237 6.77 4.07 8.47
C ALA A 237 5.26 4.31 8.40
N TYR A 238 4.49 3.67 9.28
CA TYR A 238 3.02 3.77 9.26
C TYR A 238 2.51 5.13 9.70
N THR A 239 3.23 5.83 10.57
CA THR A 239 2.90 7.22 10.89
C THR A 239 3.05 8.12 9.66
N ILE A 240 4.15 7.99 8.91
CA ILE A 240 4.39 8.76 7.69
C ILE A 240 3.39 8.38 6.59
N ILE A 241 3.13 7.09 6.38
CA ILE A 241 2.13 6.59 5.42
C ILE A 241 0.76 7.15 5.75
N CYS A 242 0.23 6.89 6.95
CA CYS A 242 -1.11 7.35 7.32
C CYS A 242 -1.22 8.88 7.28
N ALA A 243 -0.23 9.61 7.80
CA ALA A 243 -0.28 11.08 7.78
C ALA A 243 -0.30 11.65 6.36
N SER A 244 0.60 11.19 5.48
CA SER A 244 0.67 11.70 4.09
C SER A 244 -0.55 11.33 3.25
N VAL A 245 -1.01 10.07 3.35
CA VAL A 245 -2.18 9.58 2.61
C VAL A 245 -3.46 10.24 3.09
N LEU A 246 -3.70 10.28 4.41
CA LEU A 246 -4.90 10.91 4.94
C LEU A 246 -4.90 12.41 4.63
N PHE A 247 -3.76 13.09 4.76
CA PHE A 247 -3.66 14.50 4.37
C PHE A 247 -4.03 14.73 2.91
N PHE A 248 -3.60 13.84 2.00
CA PHE A 248 -4.01 13.86 0.60
C PHE A 248 -5.52 13.64 0.42
N VAL A 249 -6.09 12.62 1.08
CA VAL A 249 -7.53 12.34 1.01
C VAL A 249 -8.36 13.53 1.54
N PHE A 250 -7.99 14.10 2.69
CA PHE A 250 -8.66 15.30 3.24
C PHE A 250 -8.54 16.48 2.28
N SER A 251 -7.37 16.68 1.67
CA SER A 251 -7.16 17.78 0.73
C SER A 251 -8.02 17.64 -0.52
N CYS A 252 -8.13 16.42 -1.07
CA CYS A 252 -9.01 16.14 -2.21
C CYS A 252 -10.48 16.36 -1.85
N LEU A 253 -10.93 15.90 -0.68
CA LEU A 253 -12.33 16.06 -0.26
C LEU A 253 -12.72 17.52 -0.05
N LEU A 254 -11.81 18.31 0.52
CA LEU A 254 -12.03 19.73 0.78
C LEU A 254 -11.98 20.57 -0.49
N ALA A 255 -11.27 20.13 -1.53
CA ALA A 255 -11.09 20.91 -2.76
C ALA A 255 -12.01 20.48 -3.91
N ILE A 256 -12.46 19.22 -3.95
CA ILE A 256 -13.18 18.66 -5.09
C ILE A 256 -14.67 18.48 -4.75
N PRO A 257 -15.60 19.06 -5.52
CA PRO A 257 -17.04 18.85 -5.32
C PRO A 257 -17.43 17.38 -5.47
N ALA A 258 -18.35 16.91 -4.62
CA ALA A 258 -18.78 15.50 -4.57
C ALA A 258 -19.29 14.95 -5.91
N THR A 259 -19.93 15.78 -6.75
CA THR A 259 -20.44 15.38 -8.07
C THR A 259 -19.32 14.93 -9.02
N TYR A 260 -18.15 15.57 -8.97
CA TYR A 260 -16.98 15.15 -9.74
C TYR A 260 -16.41 13.83 -9.23
N ILE A 261 -16.44 13.61 -7.91
CA ILE A 261 -15.98 12.36 -7.29
C ILE A 261 -16.88 11.18 -7.69
N GLU A 262 -18.20 11.36 -7.69
CA GLU A 262 -19.16 10.35 -8.14
C GLU A 262 -18.99 10.01 -9.62
N THR A 263 -18.82 11.02 -10.47
CA THR A 263 -18.58 10.83 -11.91
C THR A 263 -17.27 10.08 -12.16
N ALA A 264 -16.21 10.40 -11.41
CA ALA A 264 -14.93 9.70 -11.50
C ALA A 264 -15.01 8.24 -11.03
N ARG A 265 -15.83 7.94 -10.03
CA ARG A 265 -16.10 6.55 -9.59
C ARG A 265 -16.79 5.74 -10.70
N ASP A 266 -17.78 6.33 -11.36
CA ASP A 266 -18.58 5.62 -12.37
C ASP A 266 -17.83 5.44 -13.71
N GLN A 267 -16.82 6.28 -13.99
CA GLN A 267 -15.93 6.16 -15.16
C GLN A 267 -14.66 5.33 -14.89
N GLY A 268 -14.24 5.20 -13.62
CA GLY A 268 -13.00 4.55 -13.21
C GLY A 268 -13.16 3.13 -12.62
N GLY A 269 -14.35 2.53 -12.74
CA GLY A 269 -14.66 1.14 -12.35
C GLY A 269 -14.30 0.11 -13.41
#